data_AF-A0A973SYY1-F1
#
_entry.id   AF-A0A973SYY1-F1
#
_cell.length_a   1.000
_cell.length_b   1.000
_cell.length_c   1.000
_cell.angle_alpha   90.00
_cell.angle_beta   90.00
_cell.angle_gamma   90.00
#
_symmetry.space_group_name_H-M   'P 1'
#
loop_
_entity.id
_entity.type
_entity.pdbx_description
1 polymer ?
#
loop_
_entity_poly.entity_id
_entity_poly.type
_entity_poly.pdbx_seq_one_letter_code
_entity_poly.pdbx_strand_id
1 'polypeptide(L)'
;QGAGPGVPAGAAGGPDRTGGRMQKVLAISGGAIALVLAVTLTYAFTRHQDSKDEAAKDKQTSSPDSQASARPQASGQNSTGPASTAPTDTGTGGVPASGDYQVVFQDRTLTVRPPNSLDSGPDVDLDQPKVDPQHTLQGGEVEFSYGDDYLNFDTPMGKSPSADPAACKAAAESAPLPTQVEAKQLVGQDPLIKVGDRLCTVTSDGRLAMWTITETEPTENFYKTPVYTGKLTLWKIPAGS
;
A
#
# COMPACT_ATOMS: atom_id res chain seq x y z
N GLN A 1 27.22 6.29 -58.75
CA GLN A 1 27.34 7.34 -59.79
C GLN A 1 26.08 8.20 -59.69
N GLY A 2 26.10 9.54 -59.77
CA GLY A 2 27.24 10.48 -59.74
C GLY A 2 27.41 11.16 -58.36
N ALA A 3 27.99 12.37 -58.30
CA ALA A 3 28.30 13.07 -57.05
C ALA A 3 28.18 14.61 -57.15
N GLY A 4 27.66 15.23 -56.09
CA GLY A 4 27.72 16.68 -55.79
C GLY A 4 27.03 17.63 -56.78
N PRO A 5 27.22 18.96 -56.61
CA PRO A 5 27.86 19.68 -55.50
C PRO A 5 26.99 20.83 -54.93
N GLY A 6 27.53 21.60 -53.96
CA GLY A 6 27.17 23.01 -53.79
C GLY A 6 26.68 23.44 -52.39
N VAL A 7 27.41 24.39 -51.79
CA VAL A 7 27.01 25.20 -50.63
C VAL A 7 27.10 26.67 -51.03
N PRO A 8 26.25 27.55 -50.50
CA PRO A 8 26.72 28.89 -50.13
C PRO A 8 26.36 29.24 -48.67
N ALA A 9 27.16 30.13 -48.08
CA ALA A 9 26.94 30.67 -46.73
C ALA A 9 26.77 32.20 -46.78
N GLY A 10 26.01 32.74 -45.82
CA GLY A 10 25.96 34.17 -45.45
C GLY A 10 25.77 34.25 -43.93
N ALA A 11 26.52 35.06 -43.18
CA ALA A 11 26.56 36.54 -43.19
C ALA A 11 25.20 37.12 -42.77
N ALA A 12 24.91 37.46 -41.50
CA ALA A 12 25.55 38.37 -40.51
C ALA A 12 25.09 39.84 -40.63
N GLY A 13 24.68 40.48 -39.50
CA GLY A 13 24.61 41.96 -39.41
C GLY A 13 23.47 42.64 -38.61
N GLY A 14 23.38 42.46 -37.28
CA GLY A 14 22.78 43.43 -36.32
C GLY A 14 21.29 43.83 -36.48
N PRO A 15 20.82 44.93 -35.84
CA PRO A 15 21.46 45.72 -34.77
C PRO A 15 20.62 45.79 -33.46
N ASP A 16 21.07 46.60 -32.49
CA ASP A 16 20.53 46.74 -31.13
C ASP A 16 19.04 47.12 -30.97
N ARG A 17 18.49 46.75 -29.81
CA ARG A 17 17.33 47.43 -29.19
C ARG A 17 17.61 47.77 -27.72
N THR A 18 17.93 49.03 -27.48
CA THR A 18 18.08 49.62 -26.13
C THR A 18 16.74 49.94 -25.48
N GLY A 19 16.68 49.85 -24.15
CA GLY A 19 15.52 50.23 -23.32
C GLY A 19 14.81 49.03 -22.68
N GLY A 20 14.86 48.79 -21.36
CA GLY A 20 15.59 49.49 -20.31
C GLY A 20 14.69 50.00 -19.19
N ARG A 21 14.39 49.14 -18.21
CA ARG A 21 13.92 49.58 -16.88
C ARG A 21 14.45 48.66 -15.79
N MET A 22 15.31 49.20 -14.94
CA MET A 22 15.82 48.52 -13.74
C MET A 22 14.69 48.34 -12.72
N GLN A 23 14.68 47.25 -11.97
CA GLN A 23 14.50 47.30 -10.50
C GLN A 23 15.30 46.18 -9.79
N LYS A 24 16.42 46.61 -9.20
CA LYS A 24 17.01 46.16 -7.93
C LYS A 24 17.07 44.65 -7.62
N VAL A 25 18.25 44.08 -7.78
CA VAL A 25 18.73 42.94 -6.98
C VAL A 25 18.65 43.29 -5.49
N LEU A 26 18.26 42.32 -4.66
CA LEU A 26 18.38 42.40 -3.20
C LEU A 26 18.84 41.03 -2.68
N ALA A 27 20.13 40.92 -2.33
CA ALA A 27 20.73 39.70 -1.81
C ALA A 27 20.91 39.85 -0.29
N ILE A 28 20.30 38.95 0.49
CA ILE A 28 20.40 38.89 1.95
C ILE A 28 20.53 37.42 2.38
N SER A 29 21.47 37.18 3.31
CA SER A 29 21.74 35.97 4.14
C SER A 29 20.88 34.70 3.95
N GLY A 30 21.43 33.49 3.94
CA GLY A 30 22.65 33.05 4.64
C GLY A 30 22.35 32.67 6.09
N GLY A 31 21.80 31.47 6.31
CA GLY A 31 21.34 31.03 7.64
C GLY A 31 21.37 29.52 7.81
N ALA A 32 22.53 28.96 8.17
CA ALA A 32 22.64 27.58 8.61
C ALA A 32 22.29 27.50 10.10
N ILE A 33 21.11 26.96 10.43
CA ILE A 33 20.68 26.74 11.82
C ILE A 33 20.73 25.23 12.10
N ALA A 34 21.87 24.78 12.64
CA ALA A 34 22.00 23.43 13.19
C ALA A 34 21.41 23.39 14.61
N LEU A 35 20.11 23.07 14.72
CA LEU A 35 19.44 22.95 16.01
C LEU A 35 19.52 21.51 16.54
N VAL A 36 20.66 21.19 17.16
CA VAL A 36 20.82 19.95 17.95
C VAL A 36 20.16 20.16 19.31
N LEU A 37 18.98 19.56 19.51
CA LEU A 37 18.34 19.44 20.82
C LEU A 37 18.06 17.98 21.15
N ALA A 38 19.10 17.30 21.64
CA ALA A 38 18.95 16.01 22.31
C ALA A 38 18.61 16.25 23.78
N VAL A 39 17.35 16.04 24.17
CA VAL A 39 16.94 15.87 25.57
C VAL A 39 16.08 14.63 25.68
N THR A 40 16.70 13.54 26.12
CA THR A 40 16.00 12.36 26.62
C THR A 40 15.53 12.62 28.05
N LEU A 41 14.32 12.19 28.39
CA LEU A 41 13.97 11.75 29.74
C LEU A 41 12.70 10.88 29.74
N THR A 42 12.60 9.99 30.72
CA THR A 42 11.71 8.82 30.75
C THR A 42 10.67 8.93 31.89
N TYR A 43 9.76 7.95 31.97
CA TYR A 43 8.63 7.76 32.92
C TYR A 43 7.33 8.46 32.49
N ALA A 44 6.14 7.82 32.43
CA ALA A 44 5.55 6.62 33.07
C ALA A 44 4.99 6.85 34.49
N PHE A 45 4.04 5.98 34.90
CA PHE A 45 3.03 6.15 35.98
C PHE A 45 1.86 7.07 35.56
N THR A 46 0.58 6.78 35.87
CA THR A 46 -0.01 5.64 36.61
C THR A 46 -1.43 5.30 36.10
N ARG A 47 -1.86 4.03 36.26
CA ARG A 47 -3.30 3.74 36.45
C ARG A 47 -3.71 4.21 37.85
N HIS A 48 -4.94 4.68 38.01
CA HIS A 48 -5.63 4.56 39.29
C HIS A 48 -7.10 4.22 39.08
N GLN A 49 -7.58 3.23 39.81
CA GLN A 49 -9.00 3.03 40.09
C GLN A 49 -9.37 3.95 41.27
N ASP A 50 -10.60 4.45 41.33
CA ASP A 50 -11.60 3.84 42.24
C ASP A 50 -13.01 4.46 42.15
N SER A 51 -13.97 3.59 41.81
CA SER A 51 -15.13 3.20 42.64
C SER A 51 -15.80 4.25 43.56
N LYS A 52 -17.07 4.61 43.23
CA LYS A 52 -18.24 4.85 44.12
C LYS A 52 -19.36 5.63 43.40
N ASP A 53 -20.63 5.60 43.80
CA ASP A 53 -21.53 4.52 44.27
C ASP A 53 -22.96 5.08 44.41
N GLU A 54 -23.95 4.21 44.63
CA GLU A 54 -25.37 4.49 44.97
C GLU A 54 -26.25 5.13 43.85
N ALA A 55 -27.37 4.56 43.37
CA ALA A 55 -28.60 4.02 44.01
C ALA A 55 -29.68 5.11 44.29
N ALA A 56 -30.99 4.92 44.07
CA ALA A 56 -31.76 3.83 43.44
C ALA A 56 -33.20 4.33 43.11
N LYS A 57 -34.01 3.52 42.37
CA LYS A 57 -35.34 3.00 42.83
C LYS A 57 -36.17 2.27 41.77
N ASP A 58 -36.39 0.98 42.03
CA ASP A 58 -37.65 0.23 42.02
C ASP A 58 -38.72 0.45 40.93
N LYS A 59 -39.03 -0.63 40.19
CA LYS A 59 -40.38 -1.26 40.26
C LYS A 59 -40.50 -2.69 39.73
N GLN A 60 -40.85 -3.60 40.66
CA GLN A 60 -41.60 -4.86 40.46
C GLN A 60 -42.96 -4.65 39.74
N THR A 61 -43.68 -5.64 39.18
CA THR A 61 -43.47 -7.10 38.94
C THR A 61 -43.56 -7.40 37.40
N SER A 62 -43.85 -8.57 36.80
CA SER A 62 -44.31 -9.92 37.21
C SER A 62 -44.08 -10.99 36.12
N SER A 63 -44.09 -12.28 36.51
CA SER A 63 -44.34 -13.42 35.61
C SER A 63 -45.79 -13.92 35.71
N PRO A 64 -46.27 -14.70 34.73
CA PRO A 64 -46.74 -16.06 35.04
C PRO A 64 -46.07 -17.14 34.15
N ASP A 65 -46.55 -18.39 34.24
CA ASP A 65 -45.76 -19.60 34.05
C ASP A 65 -46.28 -20.55 32.93
N SER A 66 -45.40 -21.46 32.49
CA SER A 66 -45.66 -22.82 31.96
C SER A 66 -46.68 -23.04 30.82
N GLN A 67 -46.17 -23.56 29.70
CA GLN A 67 -46.63 -24.87 29.21
C GLN A 67 -45.58 -25.59 28.34
N ALA A 68 -45.53 -26.92 28.42
CA ALA A 68 -44.64 -27.77 27.65
C ALA A 68 -45.41 -28.91 26.97
N SER A 69 -44.99 -29.35 25.78
CA SER A 69 -45.42 -30.64 25.22
C SER A 69 -44.56 -31.18 24.07
N ALA A 70 -44.37 -32.50 24.13
CA ALA A 70 -44.28 -33.47 23.03
C ALA A 70 -43.29 -33.25 21.86
N ARG A 71 -42.20 -34.01 21.91
CA ARG A 71 -41.37 -34.44 20.77
C ARG A 71 -41.97 -35.71 20.12
N PRO A 72 -42.05 -35.80 18.78
CA PRO A 72 -41.89 -37.08 18.08
C PRO A 72 -40.45 -37.30 17.57
N GLN A 73 -40.12 -38.55 17.22
CA GLN A 73 -38.81 -39.00 16.76
C GLN A 73 -38.97 -39.81 15.45
N ALA A 74 -37.86 -39.98 14.71
CA ALA A 74 -37.66 -40.79 13.49
C ALA A 74 -37.85 -40.03 12.16
N SER A 75 -37.08 -40.30 11.10
CA SER A 75 -35.79 -41.05 11.04
C SER A 75 -35.04 -40.81 9.73
N GLY A 76 -33.76 -40.45 9.84
CA GLY A 76 -32.62 -40.80 8.97
C GLY A 76 -32.72 -40.69 7.44
N GLN A 77 -31.74 -39.98 6.85
CA GLN A 77 -30.93 -40.57 5.79
C GLN A 77 -29.54 -39.92 5.70
N ASN A 78 -28.55 -40.67 5.18
CA ASN A 78 -27.18 -40.18 5.02
C ASN A 78 -27.08 -39.17 3.87
N SER A 79 -26.26 -38.14 4.06
CA SER A 79 -25.55 -37.47 2.97
C SER A 79 -24.22 -36.96 3.50
N THR A 80 -23.13 -37.56 3.03
CA THR A 80 -21.76 -37.20 3.40
C THR A 80 -21.36 -35.90 2.70
N GLY A 81 -21.61 -34.77 3.35
CA GLY A 81 -20.96 -33.51 2.98
C GLY A 81 -19.45 -33.62 3.22
N PRO A 82 -18.58 -33.25 2.26
CA PRO A 82 -17.14 -33.26 2.49
C PRO A 82 -16.78 -32.24 3.58
N ALA A 83 -15.86 -32.61 4.47
CA ALA A 83 -15.41 -31.73 5.53
C ALA A 83 -14.75 -30.48 4.93
N SER A 84 -15.13 -29.30 5.42
CA SER A 84 -14.46 -28.05 5.07
C SER A 84 -13.06 -28.05 5.67
N THR A 85 -12.07 -28.44 4.87
CA THR A 85 -10.65 -28.32 5.21
C THR A 85 -10.22 -26.88 4.97
N ALA A 86 -9.93 -26.16 6.05
CA ALA A 86 -9.17 -24.92 5.96
C ALA A 86 -7.85 -25.19 5.22
N PRO A 87 -7.40 -24.31 4.30
CA PRO A 87 -6.17 -24.53 3.56
C PRO A 87 -4.97 -24.46 4.51
N THR A 88 -4.31 -25.60 4.73
CA THR A 88 -3.05 -25.67 5.46
C THR A 88 -1.99 -24.84 4.75
N ASP A 89 -1.25 -24.03 5.51
CA ASP A 89 -0.17 -23.16 5.02
C ASP A 89 1.09 -23.97 4.64
N THR A 90 0.99 -24.79 3.59
CA THR A 90 2.09 -25.63 3.09
C THR A 90 3.02 -24.85 2.18
N GLY A 91 3.74 -23.89 2.75
CA GLY A 91 4.76 -23.08 2.08
C GLY A 91 6.01 -23.89 1.69
N THR A 92 5.93 -24.67 0.61
CA THR A 92 7.07 -25.42 0.06
C THR A 92 7.03 -25.50 -1.47
N GLY A 93 6.92 -24.35 -2.14
CA GLY A 93 6.87 -24.24 -3.61
C GLY A 93 7.53 -23.00 -4.20
N GLY A 94 8.28 -22.24 -3.41
CA GLY A 94 8.91 -21.00 -3.85
C GLY A 94 10.05 -21.24 -4.84
N VAL A 95 10.12 -20.41 -5.88
CA VAL A 95 11.35 -20.23 -6.67
C VAL A 95 12.42 -19.70 -5.72
N PRO A 96 13.62 -20.32 -5.63
CA PRO A 96 14.67 -19.82 -4.76
C PRO A 96 15.07 -18.41 -5.20
N ALA A 97 15.27 -17.52 -4.22
CA ALA A 97 15.74 -16.18 -4.47
C ALA A 97 17.07 -16.20 -5.24
N SER A 98 17.17 -15.41 -6.30
CA SER A 98 18.37 -15.28 -7.13
C SER A 98 19.39 -14.35 -6.46
N GLY A 99 20.67 -14.72 -6.46
CA GLY A 99 21.72 -13.97 -5.77
C GLY A 99 21.56 -14.00 -4.25
N ASP A 100 22.15 -13.04 -3.55
CA ASP A 100 22.25 -13.05 -2.08
C ASP A 100 20.99 -12.56 -1.33
N TYR A 101 19.85 -12.44 -2.02
CA TYR A 101 18.58 -11.98 -1.45
C TYR A 101 18.01 -13.01 -0.46
N GLN A 102 17.74 -12.60 0.78
CA GLN A 102 17.26 -13.51 1.83
C GLN A 102 15.76 -13.32 2.06
N VAL A 103 14.96 -14.37 1.81
CA VAL A 103 13.52 -14.37 2.10
C VAL A 103 13.29 -14.11 3.60
N VAL A 104 12.45 -13.13 3.92
CA VAL A 104 11.95 -12.84 5.27
C VAL A 104 10.63 -13.58 5.48
N PHE A 105 9.70 -13.43 4.53
CA PHE A 105 8.52 -14.28 4.38
C PHE A 105 8.11 -14.35 2.91
N GLN A 106 7.29 -15.35 2.56
CA GLN A 106 6.82 -15.58 1.20
C GLN A 106 5.31 -15.86 1.19
N ASP A 107 4.65 -15.43 0.11
CA ASP A 107 3.25 -15.75 -0.27
C ASP A 107 2.21 -15.53 0.85
N ARG A 108 2.46 -14.54 1.71
CA ARG A 108 1.47 -14.05 2.69
C ARG A 108 0.34 -13.35 1.95
N THR A 109 -0.90 -13.74 2.23
CA THR A 109 -2.07 -13.09 1.63
C THR A 109 -2.20 -11.67 2.20
N LEU A 110 -2.32 -10.68 1.33
CA LEU A 110 -2.67 -9.31 1.65
C LEU A 110 -3.86 -8.88 0.79
N THR A 111 -4.91 -8.39 1.43
CA THR A 111 -6.11 -7.85 0.77
C THR A 111 -6.32 -6.41 1.22
N VAL A 112 -6.35 -5.48 0.27
CA VAL A 112 -6.54 -4.05 0.51
C VAL A 112 -7.78 -3.56 -0.22
N ARG A 113 -8.53 -2.65 0.41
CA ARG A 113 -9.84 -2.18 -0.05
C ARG A 113 -10.01 -0.67 0.15
N PRO A 114 -10.85 0.01 -0.66
CA PRO A 114 -11.24 1.40 -0.41
C PRO A 114 -11.90 1.59 0.97
N PRO A 115 -11.92 2.82 1.49
CA PRO A 115 -12.71 3.18 2.66
C PRO A 115 -14.20 2.92 2.40
N ASN A 116 -14.95 2.63 3.47
CA ASN A 116 -16.42 2.52 3.39
C ASN A 116 -17.12 3.89 3.57
N SER A 117 -16.36 4.98 3.48
CA SER A 117 -16.75 6.36 3.74
C SER A 117 -15.97 7.31 2.81
N LEU A 118 -16.14 8.63 2.96
CA LEU A 118 -15.41 9.67 2.21
C LEU A 118 -14.12 10.12 2.92
N ASP A 119 -13.68 9.36 3.93
CA ASP A 119 -12.44 9.61 4.66
C ASP A 119 -11.23 9.05 3.89
N SER A 120 -10.02 9.26 4.40
CA SER A 120 -8.85 8.53 3.90
C SER A 120 -9.02 7.02 4.09
N GLY A 121 -8.63 6.24 3.07
CA GLY A 121 -8.59 4.79 3.14
C GLY A 121 -7.30 4.29 3.80
N PRO A 122 -7.18 2.97 4.00
CA PRO A 122 -6.12 2.41 4.84
C PRO A 122 -4.72 2.67 4.31
N ASP A 123 -3.80 2.89 5.24
CA ASP A 123 -2.36 2.82 5.01
C ASP A 123 -1.92 1.34 4.95
N VAL A 124 -0.87 1.05 4.18
CA VAL A 124 -0.35 -0.30 3.97
C VAL A 124 1.15 -0.35 4.22
N ASP A 125 1.50 -1.16 5.22
CA ASP A 125 2.85 -1.68 5.50
C ASP A 125 3.07 -2.90 4.59
N LEU A 126 4.25 -3.02 3.97
CA LEU A 126 4.66 -4.22 3.22
C LEU A 126 5.85 -4.96 3.85
N ASP A 127 6.50 -4.39 4.85
CA ASP A 127 7.47 -5.08 5.71
C ASP A 127 6.80 -6.05 6.70
N GLN A 128 5.51 -5.85 6.94
CA GLN A 128 4.56 -6.79 7.53
C GLN A 128 3.30 -6.79 6.65
N PRO A 129 2.59 -7.92 6.44
CA PRO A 129 1.34 -7.94 5.68
C PRO A 129 0.19 -7.30 6.49
N LYS A 130 0.21 -5.97 6.64
CA LYS A 130 -0.71 -5.20 7.50
C LYS A 130 -1.40 -4.08 6.70
N VAL A 131 -2.70 -3.95 6.96
CA VAL A 131 -3.56 -2.86 6.45
C VAL A 131 -4.10 -2.11 7.65
N ASP A 132 -3.95 -0.78 7.67
CA ASP A 132 -4.28 0.08 8.81
C ASP A 132 -5.36 1.12 8.44
N PRO A 133 -6.66 0.76 8.57
CA PRO A 133 -7.77 1.68 8.36
C PRO A 133 -8.02 2.64 9.54
N GLN A 134 -7.04 2.81 10.44
CA GLN A 134 -7.07 3.75 11.55
C GLN A 134 -5.90 4.76 11.53
N HIS A 135 -5.03 4.70 10.51
CA HIS A 135 -3.85 5.56 10.38
C HIS A 135 -2.95 5.53 11.64
N THR A 136 -2.74 4.34 12.22
CA THR A 136 -1.84 4.16 13.37
C THR A 136 -0.40 3.83 12.99
N LEU A 137 -0.14 3.56 11.71
CA LEU A 137 1.20 3.51 11.14
C LEU A 137 1.87 4.89 11.17
N GLN A 138 3.17 4.91 11.40
CA GLN A 138 4.00 6.10 11.22
C GLN A 138 4.33 6.25 9.73
N GLY A 139 4.54 7.48 9.23
CA GLY A 139 4.82 7.73 7.81
C GLY A 139 6.15 7.17 7.25
N GLY A 140 6.89 6.39 8.03
CA GLY A 140 8.04 5.57 7.59
C GLY A 140 7.77 4.06 7.70
N GLU A 141 6.52 3.67 7.92
CA GLU A 141 6.01 2.29 8.00
C GLU A 141 4.92 2.05 6.93
N VAL A 142 4.80 2.96 5.95
CA VAL A 142 3.76 2.97 4.91
C VAL A 142 4.44 2.97 3.54
N GLU A 143 4.18 1.93 2.76
CA GLU A 143 4.63 1.86 1.36
C GLU A 143 3.61 2.48 0.40
N PHE A 144 2.32 2.41 0.73
CA PHE A 144 1.23 3.06 0.01
C PHE A 144 -0.05 3.20 0.85
N SER A 145 -0.94 4.09 0.43
CA SER A 145 -2.25 4.34 1.03
C SER A 145 -3.37 4.29 -0.02
N TYR A 146 -4.57 3.89 0.42
CA TYR A 146 -5.78 3.83 -0.41
C TYR A 146 -6.62 5.11 -0.28
N GLY A 147 -7.09 5.64 -1.40
CA GLY A 147 -8.24 6.55 -1.46
C GLY A 147 -9.50 5.83 -1.94
N ASP A 148 -10.66 6.49 -1.83
CA ASP A 148 -11.86 6.01 -2.51
C ASP A 148 -11.70 6.05 -4.04
N ASP A 149 -11.03 7.09 -4.56
CA ASP A 149 -10.87 7.39 -5.99
C ASP A 149 -9.41 7.37 -6.49
N TYR A 150 -8.43 6.98 -5.67
CA TYR A 150 -7.02 6.82 -6.08
C TYR A 150 -6.22 5.82 -5.22
N LEU A 151 -5.04 5.42 -5.68
CA LEU A 151 -3.95 4.88 -4.85
C LEU A 151 -2.82 5.91 -4.76
N ASN A 152 -2.13 5.99 -3.63
CA ASN A 152 -0.93 6.82 -3.43
C ASN A 152 0.23 5.95 -2.95
N PHE A 153 1.32 5.88 -3.70
CA PHE A 153 2.54 5.14 -3.35
C PHE A 153 3.56 6.09 -2.71
N ASP A 154 3.79 5.91 -1.42
CA ASP A 154 4.76 6.69 -0.65
C ASP A 154 6.20 6.18 -0.88
N THR A 155 6.35 4.96 -1.39
CA THR A 155 7.60 4.40 -1.92
C THR A 155 7.55 4.18 -3.45
N PRO A 156 8.67 4.27 -4.20
CA PRO A 156 8.67 4.06 -5.66
C PRO A 156 8.29 2.62 -6.07
N MET A 157 7.04 2.42 -6.45
CA MET A 157 6.49 1.10 -6.77
C MET A 157 6.49 0.82 -8.28
N GLY A 158 7.28 -0.16 -8.74
CA GLY A 158 7.37 -0.59 -10.15
C GLY A 158 6.65 -1.90 -10.45
N LYS A 159 6.54 -2.25 -11.74
CA LYS A 159 5.91 -3.51 -12.19
C LYS A 159 6.94 -4.52 -12.71
N SER A 160 7.15 -5.62 -12.00
CA SER A 160 8.13 -6.65 -12.39
C SER A 160 7.58 -7.67 -13.39
N PRO A 161 8.30 -7.98 -14.49
CA PRO A 161 7.91 -9.03 -15.43
C PRO A 161 8.04 -10.45 -14.85
N SER A 162 8.80 -10.64 -13.76
CA SER A 162 9.13 -11.95 -13.17
C SER A 162 9.06 -11.94 -11.64
N ALA A 163 8.99 -13.12 -11.03
CA ALA A 163 9.06 -13.30 -9.58
C ALA A 163 10.51 -13.28 -9.02
N ASP A 164 11.46 -12.77 -9.81
CA ASP A 164 12.87 -12.69 -9.48
C ASP A 164 13.16 -11.42 -8.66
N PRO A 165 13.85 -11.49 -7.51
CA PRO A 165 14.05 -10.34 -6.64
C PRO A 165 14.95 -9.26 -7.25
N ALA A 166 15.96 -9.62 -8.06
CA ALA A 166 16.80 -8.63 -8.72
C ALA A 166 16.02 -7.87 -9.81
N ALA A 167 15.19 -8.58 -10.58
CA ALA A 167 14.25 -7.96 -11.52
C ALA A 167 13.20 -7.08 -10.82
N CYS A 168 12.75 -7.49 -9.64
CA CYS A 168 11.79 -6.75 -8.81
C CYS A 168 12.38 -5.43 -8.27
N LYS A 169 13.62 -5.45 -7.72
CA LYS A 169 14.35 -4.23 -7.35
C LYS A 169 14.54 -3.32 -8.56
N ALA A 170 15.02 -3.86 -9.68
CA ALA A 170 15.23 -3.10 -10.91
C ALA A 170 13.93 -2.46 -11.46
N ALA A 171 12.78 -3.12 -11.32
CA ALA A 171 11.49 -2.56 -11.73
C ALA A 171 11.09 -1.34 -10.89
N ALA A 172 11.26 -1.41 -9.56
CA ALA A 172 11.03 -0.29 -8.64
C ALA A 172 11.93 0.92 -8.94
N GLU A 173 13.22 0.67 -9.22
CA GLU A 173 14.23 1.72 -9.41
C GLU A 173 14.20 2.37 -10.81
N SER A 174 13.86 1.61 -11.86
CA SER A 174 14.00 2.08 -13.26
C SER A 174 12.70 2.51 -13.94
N ALA A 175 11.54 1.99 -13.49
CA ALA A 175 10.24 2.30 -14.07
C ALA A 175 9.12 2.29 -13.00
N PRO A 176 9.20 3.15 -11.97
CA PRO A 176 8.13 3.29 -10.99
C PRO A 176 6.83 3.78 -11.65
N LEU A 177 5.71 3.35 -11.09
CA LEU A 177 4.38 3.88 -11.37
C LEU A 177 4.30 5.36 -10.94
N PRO A 178 3.33 6.13 -11.47
CA PRO A 178 3.03 7.46 -10.95
C PRO A 178 2.71 7.39 -9.45
N THR A 179 3.27 8.31 -8.66
CA THR A 179 3.07 8.40 -7.19
C THR A 179 1.60 8.34 -6.79
N GLN A 180 0.70 8.91 -7.60
CA GLN A 180 -0.74 8.77 -7.44
C GLN A 180 -1.34 8.16 -8.71
N VAL A 181 -2.23 7.18 -8.57
CA VAL A 181 -2.96 6.53 -9.67
C VAL A 181 -4.45 6.65 -9.42
N GLU A 182 -5.17 7.33 -10.31
CA GLU A 182 -6.62 7.52 -10.19
C GLU A 182 -7.40 6.24 -10.48
N ALA A 183 -8.57 6.08 -9.85
CA ALA A 183 -9.52 4.97 -10.04
C ALA A 183 -9.81 4.67 -11.52
N LYS A 184 -9.93 5.71 -12.36
CA LYS A 184 -10.15 5.59 -13.82
C LYS A 184 -9.05 4.80 -14.55
N GLN A 185 -7.87 4.64 -13.94
CA GLN A 185 -6.74 3.86 -14.46
C GLN A 185 -6.68 2.44 -13.87
N LEU A 186 -7.46 2.16 -12.81
CA LEU A 186 -7.47 0.89 -12.06
C LEU A 186 -8.68 0.01 -12.43
N VAL A 187 -9.58 0.52 -13.29
CA VAL A 187 -10.79 -0.13 -13.77
C VAL A 187 -10.83 -0.19 -15.31
N GLY A 188 -11.77 -0.96 -15.85
CA GLY A 188 -12.01 -1.04 -17.30
C GLY A 188 -11.37 -2.26 -17.97
N GLN A 189 -11.07 -2.15 -19.26
CA GLN A 189 -10.61 -3.28 -20.10
C GLN A 189 -9.09 -3.51 -20.05
N ASP A 190 -8.30 -2.48 -19.76
CA ASP A 190 -6.86 -2.59 -19.55
C ASP A 190 -6.41 -1.71 -18.38
N PRO A 191 -6.72 -2.10 -17.13
CA PRO A 191 -6.32 -1.34 -15.95
C PRO A 191 -4.81 -1.48 -15.72
N LEU A 192 -4.22 -0.41 -15.19
CA LEU A 192 -2.79 -0.26 -14.90
C LEU A 192 -2.28 -1.33 -13.91
N ILE A 193 -3.16 -1.80 -13.02
CA ILE A 193 -2.92 -2.87 -12.05
C ILE A 193 -4.01 -3.93 -12.22
N LYS A 194 -3.61 -5.16 -12.51
CA LYS A 194 -4.47 -6.32 -12.81
C LYS A 194 -3.90 -7.62 -12.26
N VAL A 195 -4.76 -8.63 -12.16
CA VAL A 195 -4.38 -9.99 -11.78
C VAL A 195 -3.20 -10.50 -12.61
N GLY A 196 -2.17 -11.02 -11.94
CA GLY A 196 -0.90 -11.46 -12.52
C GLY A 196 0.22 -10.41 -12.49
N ASP A 197 -0.09 -9.14 -12.23
CA ASP A 197 0.94 -8.11 -12.01
C ASP A 197 1.71 -8.35 -10.71
N ARG A 198 2.99 -7.97 -10.71
CA ARG A 198 3.88 -8.00 -9.55
C ARG A 198 4.31 -6.58 -9.24
N LEU A 199 3.70 -6.01 -8.22
CA LEU A 199 4.04 -4.68 -7.73
C LEU A 199 5.25 -4.81 -6.80
N CYS A 200 6.30 -4.06 -7.10
CA CYS A 200 7.61 -4.18 -6.47
C CYS A 200 8.04 -2.83 -5.92
N THR A 201 8.50 -2.80 -4.67
CA THR A 201 9.05 -1.58 -4.05
C THR A 201 10.22 -1.91 -3.13
N VAL A 202 11.10 -0.94 -2.93
CA VAL A 202 12.02 -0.94 -1.80
C VAL A 202 11.31 -0.22 -0.66
N THR A 203 11.04 -0.94 0.43
CA THR A 203 10.32 -0.45 1.60
C THR A 203 11.12 0.61 2.35
N SER A 204 10.45 1.37 3.21
CA SER A 204 11.10 2.39 4.05
C SER A 204 12.17 1.80 4.99
N ASP A 205 12.03 0.53 5.39
CA ASP A 205 12.98 -0.21 6.22
C ASP A 205 14.13 -0.85 5.40
N GLY A 206 14.23 -0.53 4.10
CA GLY A 206 15.31 -0.96 3.19
C GLY A 206 15.21 -2.41 2.71
N ARG A 207 14.00 -3.00 2.73
CA ARG A 207 13.74 -4.36 2.26
C ARG A 207 13.09 -4.34 0.88
N LEU A 208 13.12 -5.46 0.17
CA LEU A 208 12.44 -5.58 -1.12
C LEU A 208 11.10 -6.28 -0.90
N ALA A 209 10.00 -5.61 -1.23
CA ALA A 209 8.65 -6.18 -1.21
C ALA A 209 8.15 -6.46 -2.63
N MET A 210 7.50 -7.61 -2.83
CA MET A 210 6.75 -7.95 -4.04
C MET A 210 5.34 -8.40 -3.69
N TRP A 211 4.35 -7.61 -4.07
CA TRP A 211 2.93 -7.97 -4.00
C TRP A 211 2.44 -8.42 -5.37
N THR A 212 2.19 -9.73 -5.52
CA THR A 212 1.62 -10.32 -6.74
C THR A 212 0.11 -10.29 -6.65
N ILE A 213 -0.57 -9.53 -7.50
CA ILE A 213 -2.03 -9.43 -7.50
C ILE A 213 -2.63 -10.76 -7.99
N THR A 214 -3.41 -11.43 -7.15
CA THR A 214 -4.06 -12.72 -7.48
C THR A 214 -5.53 -12.57 -7.80
N GLU A 215 -6.21 -11.59 -7.22
CA GLU A 215 -7.64 -11.32 -7.43
C GLU A 215 -7.89 -9.81 -7.45
N THR A 216 -8.98 -9.40 -8.08
CA THR A 216 -9.42 -8.00 -8.12
C THR A 216 -10.94 -7.99 -8.12
N GLU A 217 -11.57 -7.42 -7.10
CA GLU A 217 -13.02 -7.22 -7.08
C GLU A 217 -13.32 -5.89 -7.80
N PRO A 218 -13.94 -5.90 -8.99
CA PRO A 218 -14.27 -4.67 -9.69
C PRO A 218 -15.40 -3.94 -8.97
N THR A 219 -15.27 -2.63 -8.87
CA THR A 219 -16.33 -1.74 -8.40
C THR A 219 -17.30 -1.42 -9.54
N GLU A 220 -18.61 -1.40 -9.24
CA GLU A 220 -19.66 -0.95 -10.17
C GLU A 220 -19.49 0.52 -10.59
N ASN A 221 -18.74 1.30 -9.79
CA ASN A 221 -18.46 2.71 -10.01
C ASN A 221 -17.03 2.89 -10.55
N PHE A 222 -16.90 3.40 -11.77
CA PHE A 222 -15.61 3.61 -12.45
C PHE A 222 -14.70 4.67 -11.78
N TYR A 223 -15.27 5.46 -10.88
CA TYR A 223 -14.59 6.50 -10.10
C TYR A 223 -14.15 6.01 -8.71
N LYS A 224 -14.40 4.73 -8.37
CA LYS A 224 -13.87 4.11 -7.15
C LYS A 224 -12.68 3.20 -7.48
N THR A 225 -11.80 3.01 -6.52
CA THR A 225 -10.74 1.99 -6.57
C THR A 225 -11.34 0.59 -6.35
N PRO A 226 -10.80 -0.45 -7.01
CA PRO A 226 -11.22 -1.84 -6.78
C PRO A 226 -10.66 -2.39 -5.45
N VAL A 227 -11.12 -3.57 -5.03
CA VAL A 227 -10.43 -4.35 -3.98
C VAL A 227 -9.34 -5.17 -4.65
N TYR A 228 -8.12 -5.15 -4.10
CA TYR A 228 -7.02 -6.00 -4.55
C TYR A 228 -6.66 -7.03 -3.50
N THR A 229 -6.64 -8.31 -3.88
CA THR A 229 -6.05 -9.40 -3.10
C THR A 229 -4.82 -9.92 -3.81
N GLY A 230 -3.74 -10.15 -3.06
CA GLY A 230 -2.50 -10.66 -3.62
C GLY A 230 -1.61 -11.39 -2.62
N LYS A 231 -0.46 -11.84 -3.14
CA LYS A 231 0.56 -12.60 -2.44
C LYS A 231 1.80 -11.75 -2.25
N LEU A 232 2.08 -11.41 -1.00
CA LEU A 232 3.21 -10.61 -0.57
C LEU A 232 4.39 -11.52 -0.22
N THR A 233 5.55 -11.23 -0.82
CA THR A 233 6.85 -11.82 -0.50
C THR A 233 7.82 -10.69 -0.20
N LEU A 234 8.67 -10.89 0.80
CA LEU A 234 9.59 -9.88 1.32
C LEU A 234 11.00 -10.47 1.42
N TRP A 235 12.01 -9.75 0.94
CA TRP A 235 13.42 -10.14 1.04
C TRP A 235 14.28 -9.04 1.66
N LYS A 236 15.35 -9.44 2.36
CA LYS A 236 16.48 -8.54 2.63
C LYS A 236 17.29 -8.34 1.35
N ILE A 237 17.60 -7.09 1.05
CA ILE A 237 18.47 -6.70 -0.07
C ILE A 237 19.94 -7.00 0.29
N PRO A 238 20.78 -7.49 -0.64
CA PRO A 238 22.21 -7.69 -0.41
C PRO A 238 22.93 -6.38 -0.05
N ALA A 239 23.87 -6.45 0.90
CA ALA A 239 24.65 -5.29 1.31
C ALA A 239 25.56 -4.81 0.18
N GLY A 240 25.30 -3.59 -0.32
CA GLY A 240 26.05 -2.99 -1.44
C GLY A 240 25.49 -3.29 -2.84
N SER A 241 24.16 -3.44 -2.96
CA SER A 241 23.42 -3.58 -4.23
C SER A 241 22.37 -2.49 -4.45
#